data_AF-A0A349J2E0-F1
#
_entry.id   AF-A0A349J2E0-F1
#
_cell.length_a   1.000
_cell.length_b   1.000
_cell.length_c   1.000
_cell.angle_alpha   90.00
_cell.angle_beta   90.00
_cell.angle_gamma   90.00
#
_symmetry.space_group_name_H-M   'P 1'
#
loop_
_entity.id
_entity.type
_entity.pdbx_description
1 polymer ?
#
loop_
_entity_poly.entity_id
_entity_poly.type
_entity_poly.pdbx_seq_one_letter_code
_entity_poly.pdbx_strand_id
1 'polypeptide(L)'
;MLTPADDYPLHQTPEPMAYAGSDRNFYDRFFFNGYSADGTIFFAAALGVYPQLNIMDASFSLSYEGRQYNLRTSKEMLGDRLDLSIGPLSLEIVNPMQET
;
A
#
# COMPACT_ATOMS: atom_id res chain seq x y z
N MET A 1 -16.88 14.13 -0.44
CA MET A 1 -17.63 12.89 -0.14
C MET A 1 -16.65 11.77 -0.40
N LEU A 2 -16.22 11.08 0.64
CA LEU A 2 -15.42 9.86 0.48
C LEU A 2 -16.39 8.75 0.11
N THR A 3 -16.27 8.22 -1.09
CA THR A 3 -16.95 7.01 -1.53
C THR A 3 -16.10 5.79 -1.18
N PRO A 4 -16.68 4.59 -1.07
CA PRO A 4 -15.91 3.37 -0.88
C PRO A 4 -14.76 3.15 -1.87
N ALA A 5 -14.88 3.73 -3.08
CA ALA A 5 -13.86 3.61 -4.11
C ALA A 5 -12.57 4.39 -3.80
N ASP A 6 -12.63 5.39 -2.92
CA ASP A 6 -11.49 6.28 -2.62
C ASP A 6 -10.38 5.59 -1.81
N ASP A 7 -10.67 4.45 -1.17
CA ASP A 7 -9.66 3.64 -0.46
C ASP A 7 -8.91 2.67 -1.38
N TYR A 8 -9.40 2.44 -2.59
CA TYR A 8 -8.71 1.61 -3.56
C TYR A 8 -7.62 2.41 -4.27
N PRO A 9 -6.50 1.79 -4.69
CA PRO A 9 -5.46 2.45 -5.46
C PRO A 9 -5.90 2.56 -6.93
N LEU A 10 -7.06 3.18 -7.18
CA LEU A 10 -7.74 3.30 -8.46
C LEU A 10 -8.07 4.76 -8.77
N HIS A 11 -7.07 5.65 -8.68
CA HIS A 11 -7.19 7.01 -9.18
C HIS A 11 -7.00 7.01 -10.70
N GLN A 12 -8.10 7.20 -11.42
CA GLN A 12 -8.22 6.76 -12.81
C GLN A 12 -8.56 7.88 -13.79
N THR A 13 -8.03 7.73 -14.99
CA THR A 13 -8.30 8.52 -16.18
C THR A 13 -9.37 7.80 -17.02
N PRO A 14 -9.69 8.23 -18.25
CA PRO A 14 -10.52 7.43 -19.17
C PRO A 14 -9.83 6.18 -19.73
N GLU A 15 -8.61 5.85 -19.29
CA GLU A 15 -7.80 4.73 -19.79
C GLU A 15 -8.19 3.41 -19.11
N PRO A 16 -7.73 2.24 -19.59
CA PRO A 16 -7.92 0.99 -18.87
C PRO A 16 -7.34 1.02 -17.44
N MET A 17 -7.93 0.24 -16.53
CA MET A 17 -7.55 0.20 -15.10
C MET A 17 -6.05 0.01 -14.84
N ALA A 18 -5.36 -0.72 -15.74
CA ALA A 18 -3.94 -0.99 -15.68
C ALA A 18 -3.04 0.27 -15.77
N TYR A 19 -3.58 1.41 -16.23
CA TYR A 19 -2.86 2.68 -16.40
C TYR A 19 -3.34 3.74 -15.41
N ALA A 20 -2.58 4.83 -15.28
CA ALA A 20 -2.97 5.98 -14.45
C ALA A 20 -2.44 7.28 -15.07
N GLY A 21 -2.78 7.53 -16.34
CA GLY A 21 -2.27 8.66 -17.11
C GLY A 21 -0.89 8.41 -17.72
N SER A 22 -0.31 9.49 -18.24
CA SER A 22 0.97 9.48 -18.96
C SER A 22 2.21 9.72 -18.09
N ASP A 23 2.04 10.10 -16.82
CA ASP A 23 3.17 10.32 -15.91
C ASP A 23 3.75 8.98 -15.45
N ARG A 24 5.00 8.72 -15.84
CA ARG A 24 5.74 7.54 -15.43
C ARG A 24 5.87 7.41 -13.90
N ASN A 25 5.89 8.53 -13.19
CA ASN A 25 6.14 8.57 -11.75
C ASN A 25 4.85 8.62 -10.92
N PHE A 26 3.67 8.47 -11.53
CA PHE A 26 2.43 8.33 -10.78
C PHE A 26 2.49 7.09 -9.87
N TYR A 27 1.99 7.23 -8.64
CA TYR A 27 1.87 6.12 -7.70
C TYR A 27 0.73 6.34 -6.70
N ASP A 28 0.15 5.24 -6.27
CA ASP A 28 -0.73 5.17 -5.10
C ASP A 28 0.04 4.57 -3.92
N ARG A 29 -0.39 4.86 -2.69
CA ARG A 29 0.29 4.36 -1.50
C ARG A 29 -0.63 4.15 -0.31
N PHE A 30 -0.40 3.05 0.39
CA PHE A 30 -0.88 2.82 1.74
C PHE A 30 0.26 2.98 2.73
N PHE A 31 -0.04 3.59 3.87
CA PHE A 31 0.89 3.69 5.00
C PHE A 31 0.13 3.54 6.30
N PHE A 32 0.58 2.61 7.13
CA PHE A 32 0.07 2.40 8.47
C PHE A 32 1.24 2.37 9.43
N ASN A 33 1.04 2.90 10.63
CA ASN A 33 1.98 2.74 11.71
C ASN A 33 1.25 2.66 13.04
N GLY A 34 1.96 2.20 14.05
CA GLY A 34 1.47 2.19 15.41
C GLY A 34 2.60 2.04 16.39
N TYR A 35 2.32 2.36 17.64
CA TYR A 35 3.25 2.23 18.74
C TYR A 35 2.50 1.82 20.00
N SER A 36 3.18 1.11 20.90
CA SER A 36 2.64 0.82 22.23
C SER A 36 2.54 2.11 23.05
N ALA A 37 1.62 2.17 24.02
CA ALA A 37 1.40 3.37 24.82
C ALA A 37 2.64 3.84 25.60
N ASP A 38 3.54 2.90 25.94
CA ASP A 38 4.83 3.15 26.58
C ASP A 38 5.98 3.42 25.59
N GLY A 39 5.71 3.35 24.28
CA GLY A 39 6.67 3.60 23.20
C GLY A 39 7.73 2.52 23.00
N THR A 40 7.62 1.37 23.68
CA THR A 40 8.63 0.28 23.60
C THR A 40 8.52 -0.54 22.31
N ILE A 41 7.35 -0.55 21.67
CA ILE A 41 7.07 -1.18 20.38
C ILE A 41 6.70 -0.11 19.37
N PHE A 42 7.26 -0.19 18.17
CA PHE A 42 6.80 0.58 17.01
C PHE A 42 6.71 -0.33 15.79
N PHE A 43 5.67 -0.17 14.97
CA PHE A 43 5.63 -0.78 13.65
C PHE A 43 5.27 0.24 12.57
N ALA A 44 5.70 -0.05 11.35
CA ALA A 44 5.25 0.63 10.14
C ALA A 44 5.04 -0.38 9.01
N ALA A 45 3.94 -0.24 8.28
CA ALA A 45 3.60 -0.99 7.08
C ALA A 45 3.40 -0.02 5.93
N ALA A 46 3.96 -0.32 4.76
CA ALA A 46 3.80 0.47 3.56
C ALA A 46 3.56 -0.43 2.35
N LEU A 47 2.69 0.01 1.45
CA LEU A 47 2.47 -0.61 0.15
C LEU A 47 2.43 0.50 -0.90
N GLY A 48 3.25 0.40 -1.94
CA GLY A 48 3.29 1.32 -3.08
C GLY A 48 2.82 0.62 -4.36
N VAL A 49 1.93 1.27 -5.12
CA VAL A 49 1.39 0.78 -6.39
C VAL A 49 1.90 1.69 -7.50
N TYR A 50 2.62 1.14 -8.47
CA TYR A 50 3.28 1.89 -9.55
C TYR A 50 2.79 1.41 -10.93
N PRO A 51 1.60 1.86 -11.41
CA PRO A 51 0.97 1.36 -12.64
C PRO A 51 1.87 1.41 -13.87
N GLN A 52 2.51 2.54 -14.13
CA GLN A 52 3.36 2.73 -15.31
C GLN A 52 4.66 1.92 -15.26
N LEU A 53 5.08 1.47 -14.07
CA LEU A 53 6.25 0.61 -13.91
C LEU A 53 5.87 -0.88 -13.84
N ASN A 54 4.57 -1.21 -13.80
CA ASN A 54 4.03 -2.54 -13.59
C ASN A 54 4.56 -3.22 -12.32
N ILE A 55 4.85 -2.44 -11.27
CA ILE A 55 5.45 -2.91 -10.01
C ILE A 55 4.57 -2.53 -8.81
N MET A 56 4.54 -3.41 -7.82
CA MET A 56 4.02 -3.13 -6.49
C MET A 56 5.06 -3.51 -5.44
N ASP A 57 5.34 -2.60 -4.52
CA ASP A 57 6.29 -2.80 -3.43
C ASP A 57 5.56 -2.82 -2.08
N ALA A 58 6.04 -3.64 -1.16
CA ALA A 58 5.57 -3.64 0.22
C ALA A 58 6.74 -3.72 1.22
N SER A 59 6.55 -3.09 2.37
CA SER A 59 7.51 -3.10 3.46
C SER A 59 6.81 -3.18 4.80
N PHE A 60 7.40 -3.93 5.73
CA PHE A 60 7.02 -3.95 7.14
C PHE A 60 8.28 -3.74 8.00
N SER A 61 8.18 -2.88 9.00
CA SER A 61 9.23 -2.61 9.98
C SER A 61 8.67 -2.75 11.38
N LEU A 62 9.40 -3.41 12.26
CA LEU A 62 9.09 -3.55 13.68
C LEU A 62 10.33 -3.16 14.50
N SER A 63 10.20 -2.18 15.39
CA SER A 63 11.18 -1.88 16.42
C SER A 63 10.67 -2.46 17.75
N TYR A 64 11.43 -3.39 18.33
CA TYR A 64 11.09 -4.06 19.58
C TYR A 64 12.35 -4.53 20.30
N GLU A 65 12.40 -4.36 21.63
CA GLU A 65 13.54 -4.77 22.48
C GLU A 65 14.90 -4.26 21.99
N GLY A 66 14.95 -3.01 21.52
CA GLY A 66 16.18 -2.39 21.02
C GLY A 66 16.68 -2.93 19.67
N ARG A 67 15.86 -3.71 18.95
CA ARG A 67 16.17 -4.25 17.62
C ARG A 67 15.10 -3.88 16.60
N GLN A 68 15.53 -3.57 15.38
CA GLN A 68 14.64 -3.38 14.24
C GLN A 68 14.64 -4.60 13.32
N TYR A 69 13.44 -5.09 13.02
CA TYR A 69 13.16 -6.15 12.05
C TYR A 69 12.54 -5.51 10.81
N ASN A 70 13.06 -5.85 9.64
CA ASN A 70 12.58 -5.28 8.38
C ASN A 70 12.27 -6.41 7.39
N LEU A 71 11.12 -6.29 6.74
CA LEU A 71 10.70 -7.10 5.61
C LEU A 71 10.44 -6.15 4.44
N ARG A 72 11.00 -6.47 3.28
CA ARG A 72 10.77 -5.75 2.02
C ARG A 72 10.49 -6.79 0.95
N THR A 73 9.49 -6.53 0.12
CA THR A 73 9.06 -7.43 -0.93
C THR A 73 8.47 -6.63 -2.09
N SER A 74 8.52 -7.20 -3.28
CA SER A 74 8.12 -6.57 -4.52
C SER A 74 7.50 -7.62 -5.44
N LYS A 75 6.58 -7.20 -6.29
CA LYS A 75 6.04 -8.04 -7.36
C LYS A 75 5.82 -7.25 -8.64
N GLU A 76 5.79 -7.98 -9.75
CA GLU A 76 5.15 -7.50 -10.97
C GLU A 76 3.63 -7.55 -10.81
N MET A 77 2.92 -6.49 -11.20
CA MET A 77 1.46 -6.42 -11.04
C MET A 77 0.69 -7.14 -12.14
N LEU A 78 1.31 -7.34 -13.31
CA LEU A 78 0.66 -7.90 -14.51
C LEU A 78 -0.63 -7.14 -14.87
N GLY A 79 -0.67 -5.83 -14.58
CA GLY A 79 -1.82 -4.96 -14.83
C GLY A 79 -2.97 -5.05 -13.81
N ASP A 80 -2.91 -5.95 -12.81
CA ASP A 80 -3.92 -6.04 -11.75
C ASP A 80 -3.52 -5.20 -10.53
N ARG A 81 -4.20 -4.06 -10.36
CA ARG A 81 -3.99 -3.12 -9.24
C ARG A 81 -4.72 -3.54 -7.96
N LEU A 82 -5.64 -4.50 -8.04
CA LEU A 82 -6.47 -4.93 -6.91
C LEU A 82 -5.97 -6.21 -6.25
N ASP A 83 -5.10 -6.97 -6.91
CA ASP A 83 -4.29 -7.98 -6.22
C ASP A 83 -3.25 -7.26 -5.34
N LEU A 84 -3.59 -7.05 -4.08
CA LEU A 84 -2.73 -6.41 -3.07
C LEU A 84 -1.90 -7.42 -2.26
N SER A 85 -1.65 -8.62 -2.80
CA SER A 85 -0.79 -9.63 -2.19
C SER A 85 0.63 -9.54 -2.77
N ILE A 86 1.63 -9.22 -1.96
CA ILE A 86 3.03 -9.04 -2.37
C ILE A 86 3.91 -9.92 -1.49
N GLY A 87 4.26 -11.09 -2.02
CA GLY A 87 5.02 -12.09 -1.27
C GLY A 87 4.32 -12.45 0.05
N PRO A 88 4.99 -12.29 1.21
CA PRO A 88 4.40 -12.59 2.51
C PRO A 88 3.50 -11.47 3.09
N LEU A 89 3.30 -10.35 2.40
CA LEU A 89 2.45 -9.25 2.84
C LEU A 89 1.19 -9.17 1.99
N SER A 90 0.04 -8.90 2.60
CA SER A 90 -1.20 -8.59 1.89
C SER A 90 -1.95 -7.46 2.58
N LEU A 91 -2.64 -6.64 1.79
CA LEU A 91 -3.56 -5.61 2.27
C LEU A 91 -4.98 -5.94 1.83
N GLU A 92 -5.92 -5.90 2.76
CA GLU A 92 -7.34 -6.07 2.49
C GLU A 92 -8.12 -4.86 2.99
N ILE A 93 -8.90 -4.25 2.10
CA ILE A 93 -9.83 -3.17 2.45
C ILE A 93 -11.12 -3.86 2.94
N VAL A 94 -11.20 -4.10 4.24
CA VAL A 94 -12.34 -4.80 4.86
C VAL A 94 -13.59 -3.91 4.91
N ASN A 95 -13.40 -2.67 5.34
CA ASN A 95 -14.41 -1.63 5.33
C ASN A 95 -13.77 -0.32 4.87
N PRO A 96 -14.48 0.48 4.06
CA PRO A 96 -14.00 1.80 3.72
C PRO A 96 -13.87 2.69 4.96
N MET A 97 -13.04 3.72 4.87
CA MET A 97 -12.93 4.75 5.89
C MET A 97 -14.30 5.42 6.08
N GLN A 98 -14.82 5.32 7.30
CA GLN A 98 -16.01 6.03 7.75
C GLN A 98 -15.55 7.28 8.50
N GLU A 99 -16.33 8.38 8.42
CA GLU A 99 -15.99 9.71 8.96
C GLU A 99 -15.30 9.65 10.34
N THR A 100 -14.28 10.50 10.54
CA THR A 100 -13.60 10.73 11.83
C THR A 100 -14.47 11.49 12.82
#